data_AF-K9T0Q7-F1
#
_entry.id   AF-K9T0Q7-F1
#
_cell.length_a   1.000
_cell.length_b   1.000
_cell.length_c   1.000
_cell.angle_alpha   90.00
_cell.angle_beta   90.00
_cell.angle_gamma   90.00
#
_symmetry.space_group_name_H-M   'P 1'
#
loop_
_entity.id
_entity.type
_entity.pdbx_description
1 polymer ?
#
loop_
_entity_poly.entity_id
_entity_poly.type
_entity_poly.pdbx_seq_one_letter_code
_entity_poly.pdbx_strand_id
1 'polypeptide(L)' 'MNTKLVNSLVQIIQSLTPEEQALLEERLQSKKNWQQEYQKLLEVRAKIFARRKGKPLEPTPEEIIH' A
#
# COMPACT_ATOMS: atom_id res chain seq x y z
N MET A 1 3.31 13.02 -10.75
CA MET A 1 2.83 11.72 -11.27
C MET A 1 3.94 11.11 -12.11
N ASN A 2 4.37 9.87 -11.84
CA ASN A 2 5.49 9.24 -12.56
C ASN A 2 4.99 8.63 -13.88
N THR A 3 5.01 9.42 -14.96
CA THR A 3 4.43 9.05 -16.27
C THR A 3 5.16 7.88 -16.94
N LYS A 4 6.47 7.73 -16.71
CA LYS A 4 7.24 6.58 -17.22
C LYS A 4 6.75 5.27 -16.64
N LEU A 5 6.57 5.23 -15.32
CA LEU A 5 6.04 4.06 -14.63
C LEU A 5 4.63 3.71 -15.11
N VAL A 6 3.76 4.71 -15.23
CA VAL A 6 2.38 4.52 -15.71
C VAL A 6 2.38 3.94 -17.13
N ASN A 7 3.20 4.47 -18.04
CA ASN A 7 3.27 3.98 -19.42
C ASN A 7 3.79 2.54 -19.51
N SER A 8 4.80 2.17 -18.72
CA SER A 8 5.29 0.80 -18.65
C SER A 8 4.23 -0.17 -18.13
N LEU A 9 3.44 0.23 -17.14
CA LEU A 9 2.33 -0.59 -16.63
C LEU A 9 1.25 -0.79 -17.69
N VAL A 10 0.91 0.25 -18.47
CA VAL A 10 -0.06 0.14 -19.57
C VAL A 10 0.42 -0.86 -20.62
N GLN A 11 1.70 -0.81 -21.02
CA GLN A 11 2.25 -1.76 -21.99
C GLN A 11 2.20 -3.20 -21.48
N ILE A 12 2.52 -3.43 -20.20
CA ILE A 12 2.45 -4.76 -19.60
C ILE A 12 1.02 -5.28 -19.61
N ILE A 13 0.05 -4.46 -19.18
CA ILE A 13 -1.37 -4.83 -19.16
C ILE A 13 -1.89 -5.17 -20.57
N GLN A 14 -1.48 -4.41 -21.58
CA GLN A 14 -1.84 -4.67 -22.98
C GLN A 14 -1.23 -5.96 -23.54
N SER A 15 -0.12 -6.44 -22.96
CA SER A 15 0.55 -7.67 -23.40
C SER A 15 -0.01 -8.95 -22.75
N LEU A 16 -0.86 -8.82 -21.74
CA LEU A 16 -1.45 -9.94 -21.01
C LEU A 16 -2.44 -10.72 -21.88
N THR A 17 -2.47 -12.04 -21.70
CA THR A 17 -3.52 -12.89 -22.28
C THR A 17 -4.88 -12.64 -21.59
N PRO A 18 -6.00 -13.08 -22.20
CA PRO A 18 -7.31 -12.96 -21.56
C PRO A 18 -7.39 -13.60 -20.16
N GLU A 19 -6.72 -14.74 -19.96
CA GLU A 19 -6.66 -15.43 -18.66
C GLU A 19 -5.87 -14.63 -17.62
N GLU A 20 -4.74 -14.04 -18.03
CA GLU A 20 -3.91 -13.21 -17.17
C GLU A 20 -4.60 -11.87 -16.83
N GLN A 21 -5.37 -11.31 -17.75
CA GLN A 21 -6.20 -10.13 -17.51
C GLN A 21 -7.31 -10.44 -16.49
N ALA A 22 -7.98 -11.59 -16.62
CA ALA A 22 -8.98 -12.03 -15.65
C ALA A 22 -8.38 -12.21 -14.24
N LEU A 23 -7.20 -12.82 -14.15
CA LEU A 23 -6.46 -12.97 -12.90
C LEU A 23 -6.05 -11.61 -12.32
N LEU A 24 -5.58 -10.68 -13.15
CA LEU A 24 -5.24 -9.32 -12.74
C LEU A 24 -6.46 -8.59 -12.17
N GLU A 25 -7.61 -8.66 -12.84
CA GLU A 25 -8.85 -8.05 -12.39
C GLU A 25 -9.31 -8.61 -11.03
N GLU A 26 -9.29 -9.93 -10.85
CA GLU A 26 -9.60 -10.58 -9.56
C GLU A 26 -8.69 -10.08 -8.43
N ARG A 27 -7.38 -9.96 -8.70
CA ARG A 27 -6.38 -9.44 -7.75
C ARG A 27 -6.54 -7.95 -7.46
N LEU A 28 -7.05 -7.18 -8.41
CA LEU A 28 -7.36 -5.76 -8.22
C LEU A 28 -8.66 -5.58 -7.41
N GLN A 29 -9.66 -6.44 -7.63
CA GLN A 29 -10.92 -6.41 -6.87
C GLN A 29 -10.74 -6.85 -5.41
N SER A 30 -9.87 -7.82 -5.13
CA SER A 30 -9.54 -8.20 -3.75
C SER A 30 -8.88 -7.06 -2.96
N LYS A 31 -8.28 -6.07 -3.64
CA LYS A 31 -7.75 -4.85 -3.01
C LYS A 31 -8.80 -3.78 -2.72
N LYS A 32 -10.10 -3.96 -3.02
CA LYS A 32 -11.14 -2.92 -2.82
C LYS A 32 -11.20 -2.36 -1.39
N ASN A 33 -10.69 -3.09 -0.40
CA ASN A 33 -10.62 -2.65 0.99
C ASN A 33 -9.29 -1.96 1.39
N TRP A 34 -8.30 -1.87 0.49
CA TRP A 34 -6.98 -1.29 0.81
C TRP A 34 -7.11 0.14 1.32
N GLN A 35 -8.04 0.92 0.76
CA GLN A 35 -8.30 2.31 1.17
C GLN A 35 -8.85 2.36 2.59
N GLN A 36 -9.78 1.47 2.94
CA GLN A 36 -10.34 1.38 4.29
C GLN A 36 -9.30 0.88 5.30
N GLU A 37 -8.48 -0.10 4.94
CA GLU A 37 -7.38 -0.59 5.76
C GLU A 37 -6.31 0.49 5.98
N TYR A 38 -5.99 1.26 4.95
CA TYR A 38 -5.07 2.38 5.04
C TYR A 38 -5.61 3.48 5.98
N GLN A 39 -6.91 3.79 5.90
CA GLN A 39 -7.53 4.73 6.86
C GLN A 39 -7.46 4.20 8.30
N LYS A 40 -7.76 2.92 8.53
CA LYS A 40 -7.60 2.28 9.85
C LYS A 40 -6.16 2.37 10.34
N LEU A 41 -5.17 2.15 9.47
CA LEU A 41 -3.76 2.26 9.81
C LEU A 41 -3.38 3.69 10.24
N LEU A 42 -3.86 4.71 9.51
CA LEU A 42 -3.64 6.11 9.85
C LEU A 42 -4.26 6.49 11.19
N GLU A 43 -5.49 6.01 11.47
CA GLU A 43 -6.14 6.22 12.77
C GLU A 43 -5.35 5.57 13.92
N VAL A 44 -4.86 4.34 13.73
CA VAL A 44 -4.05 3.63 14.72
C VAL A 44 -2.74 4.38 14.95
N ARG A 45 -2.08 4.83 13.88
CA ARG A 45 -0.86 5.65 13.97
C ARG A 45 -1.10 6.93 14.77
N ALA A 46 -2.19 7.64 14.50
CA ALA A 46 -2.55 8.87 15.22
C ALA A 46 -2.80 8.59 16.71
N LYS A 47 -3.52 7.50 17.05
CA LYS A 47 -3.75 7.09 18.44
C LYS A 47 -2.44 6.75 19.18
N ILE A 48 -1.54 6.02 18.52
CA ILE A 48 -0.23 5.67 19.10
C ILE A 48 0.60 6.94 19.33
N PHE A 49 0.62 7.86 18.37
CA PHE A 49 1.37 9.11 18.47
C PHE A 49 0.82 10.02 19.59
N ALA A 50 -0.51 10.14 19.69
CA ALA A 50 -1.17 10.90 20.74
C ALA A 50 -0.88 10.32 22.14
N ARG A 51 -0.95 8.98 22.29
CA ARG A 51 -0.59 8.29 23.55
C ARG A 51 0.85 8.58 23.98
N ARG A 52 1.77 8.72 23.01
CA ARG A 52 3.18 9.05 23.25
C ARG A 52 3.43 10.55 23.43
N LYS A 53 2.40 11.40 23.46
CA LYS A 53 2.52 12.87 23.49
C LYS A 53 3.41 13.39 22.36
N GLY A 54 3.34 12.75 21.20
CA GLY A 54 4.15 13.07 20.03
C GLY A 54 5.61 12.60 20.09
N LYS A 55 5.99 11.81 21.10
CA LYS A 55 7.31 11.20 21.16
C LYS A 55 7.42 10.02 20.17
N PRO A 56 8.58 9.83 19.53
CA PRO A 56 8.84 8.69 18.65
C PRO A 56 8.65 7.33 19.32
N LEU A 57 8.68 6.28 18.50
CA LEU A 57 8.86 4.92 19.01
C LEU A 57 10.30 4.75 19.50
N GLU A 58 10.44 4.43 20.79
CA GLU A 58 11.72 4.05 21.38
C GLU A 58 11.62 2.60 21.90
N PRO A 59 12.56 1.71 21.52
CA PRO A 59 13.55 1.92 20.46
C PRO A 59 12.88 2.07 19.09
N THR A 60 13.56 2.76 18.18
CA THR A 60 13.05 2.92 16.82
C THR A 60 13.01 1.57 16.10
N PRO A 61 12.11 1.33 15.13
CA PRO A 61 12.10 0.08 14.37
C PRO A 61 13.47 -0.26 13.77
N GLU A 62 14.23 0.76 13.38
CA GLU A 62 15.60 0.65 12.88
C GLU A 62 16.56 0.10 13.94
N GLU A 63 16.42 0.51 15.21
CA GLU A 63 17.20 -0.02 16.34
C GLU A 63 16.82 -1.46 16.72
N ILE A 64 15.63 -1.95 16.34
CA ILE A 64 15.15 -3.31 16.65
C ILE A 64 15.59 -4.33 15.58
N ILE A 65 15.77 -3.89 14.33
CA ILE A 65 16.06 -4.76 13.18
C ILE A 65 17.59 -4.97 12.98
N HIS A 66 18.42 -4.28 13.77
CA HIS A 66 19.88 -4.43 13.79
C HIS A 66 20.37 -5.31 14.96
#